data_AF-A0A1Y1KYI7-F1
#
_entry.id   AF-A0A1Y1KYI7-F1
#
_cell.length_a   1.000
_cell.length_b   1.000
_cell.length_c   1.000
_cell.angle_alpha   90.00
_cell.angle_beta   90.00
_cell.angle_gamma   90.00
#
_symmetry.space_group_name_H-M   'P 1'
#
loop_
_entity.id
_entity.type
_entity.pdbx_description
1 polymer ?
#
loop_
_entity_poly.entity_id
_entity_poly.type
_entity_poly.pdbx_seq_one_letter_code
_entity_poly.pdbx_strand_id
1 'polypeptide(L)'
;MTDFANPGVILTLAFFMAAALTAGITLIERKEGVLERTMVMGVTNLEIAMGHFMCQFGLMLLQSMTPLLVLFYFFELTLNGSVANVITLTVFSGFCGMCAGLSISSNFEEERTAAYVLLGMFLPFVLLTGMLWPIEGMHPFLRFFTSFLPLTIPAESMRSVLQRGWGLSRPTVYNGLIVINVWALIFLGISYLGLKFRR
;
A
#
# COMPACT_ATOMS: atom_id res chain seq x y z
N MET A 1 7.91 23.48 -5.92
CA MET A 1 6.56 22.85 -5.82
C MET A 1 6.65 21.33 -5.83
N THR A 2 7.52 20.75 -6.67
CA THR A 2 7.84 19.31 -6.72
C THR A 2 8.25 18.74 -5.35
N ASP A 3 9.11 19.42 -4.60
CA ASP A 3 9.65 18.89 -3.33
C ASP A 3 8.62 18.69 -2.21
N PHE A 4 7.44 19.29 -2.34
CA PHE A 4 6.35 19.15 -1.37
C PHE A 4 5.49 17.92 -1.66
N ALA A 5 5.22 17.65 -2.94
CA ALA A 5 4.32 16.58 -3.38
C ALA A 5 5.04 15.23 -3.52
N ASN A 6 6.33 15.23 -3.90
CA ASN A 6 7.12 14.02 -4.17
C ASN A 6 7.02 12.93 -3.08
N PRO A 7 7.11 13.24 -1.76
CA PRO A 7 7.00 12.24 -0.70
C PRO A 7 5.67 11.48 -0.70
N GLY A 8 4.56 12.21 -0.87
CA GLY A 8 3.21 11.65 -0.90
C GLY A 8 2.96 10.83 -2.16
N VAL A 9 3.48 11.28 -3.30
CA VAL A 9 3.41 10.55 -4.57
C VAL A 9 4.07 9.18 -4.45
N ILE A 10 5.28 9.08 -3.87
CA ILE A 10 5.99 7.80 -3.69
C ILE A 10 5.12 6.79 -2.94
N LEU A 11 4.58 7.21 -1.79
CA LEU A 11 3.85 6.33 -0.89
C LEU A 11 2.53 5.86 -1.49
N THR A 12 1.77 6.80 -2.08
CA THR A 12 0.50 6.51 -2.74
C THR A 12 0.71 5.61 -3.95
N LEU A 13 1.70 5.90 -4.82
CA LEU A 13 2.05 5.04 -5.93
C LEU A 13 2.41 3.63 -5.44
N ALA A 14 3.35 3.49 -4.50
CA ALA A 14 3.74 2.19 -3.96
C ALA A 14 2.55 1.39 -3.41
N PHE A 15 1.65 2.05 -2.67
CA PHE A 15 0.45 1.43 -2.12
C PHE A 15 -0.52 0.95 -3.20
N PHE A 16 -0.91 1.83 -4.13
CA PHE A 16 -1.91 1.51 -5.15
C PHE A 16 -1.38 0.54 -6.20
N MET A 17 -0.10 0.65 -6.53
CA MET A 17 0.58 -0.32 -7.37
C MET A 17 0.54 -1.71 -6.73
N ALA A 18 0.98 -1.84 -5.46
CA ALA A 18 0.92 -3.11 -4.72
C ALA A 18 -0.50 -3.66 -4.61
N ALA A 19 -1.48 -2.80 -4.33
CA ALA A 19 -2.88 -3.19 -4.23
C ALA A 19 -3.43 -3.70 -5.57
N ALA A 20 -3.16 -3.00 -6.68
CA ALA A 20 -3.65 -3.37 -8.00
C ALA A 20 -3.03 -4.67 -8.50
N LEU A 21 -1.71 -4.85 -8.36
CA LEU A 21 -1.03 -6.08 -8.77
C LEU A 21 -1.53 -7.28 -7.95
N THR A 22 -1.61 -7.13 -6.63
CA THR A 22 -2.08 -8.20 -5.73
C THR A 22 -3.53 -8.57 -6.02
N ALA A 23 -4.41 -7.57 -6.17
CA ALA A 23 -5.81 -7.81 -6.47
C ALA A 23 -5.98 -8.50 -7.84
N GLY A 24 -5.27 -8.03 -8.87
CA GLY A 24 -5.32 -8.60 -10.22
C GLY A 24 -4.86 -10.06 -10.25
N ILE A 25 -3.67 -10.35 -9.71
CA ILE A 25 -3.12 -11.73 -9.67
C ILE A 25 -4.08 -12.65 -8.92
N THR A 26 -4.54 -12.25 -7.73
CA THR A 26 -5.44 -13.08 -6.92
C THR A 26 -6.78 -13.35 -7.62
N LEU A 27 -7.31 -12.38 -8.38
CA LEU A 27 -8.56 -12.54 -9.12
C LEU A 27 -8.40 -13.43 -10.35
N ILE A 28 -7.30 -13.28 -11.09
CA ILE A 28 -6.98 -14.12 -12.26
C ILE A 28 -6.80 -15.57 -11.82
N GLU A 29 -6.01 -15.83 -10.78
CA GLU A 29 -5.78 -17.19 -10.26
C GLU A 29 -7.08 -17.87 -9.80
N ARG A 30 -8.00 -17.10 -9.20
CA ARG A 30 -9.34 -17.60 -8.84
C ARG A 30 -10.17 -17.92 -10.07
N LYS A 31 -10.20 -17.04 -11.08
CA LYS A 31 -10.96 -17.26 -12.32
C LYS A 31 -10.46 -18.48 -13.10
N GLU A 32 -9.16 -18.72 -13.09
CA GLU A 32 -8.55 -19.86 -13.77
C GLU A 32 -8.67 -21.18 -12.98
N GLY A 33 -9.20 -21.14 -11.76
CA GLY A 33 -9.37 -22.32 -10.91
C GLY A 33 -8.03 -22.96 -10.53
N VAL A 34 -6.95 -22.17 -10.48
CA VAL A 34 -5.59 -22.68 -10.19
C VAL A 34 -5.57 -23.38 -8.83
N LEU A 35 -6.27 -22.84 -7.84
CA LEU A 35 -6.42 -23.45 -6.52
C LEU A 35 -7.05 -24.85 -6.57
N GLU A 36 -8.10 -25.05 -7.37
CA GLU A 36 -8.77 -26.35 -7.50
C GLU A 36 -7.87 -27.36 -8.21
N ARG A 37 -7.18 -26.93 -9.28
CA ARG A 37 -6.23 -27.78 -10.02
C ARG A 37 -5.06 -28.23 -9.15
N THR A 38 -4.53 -27.33 -8.31
CA THR A 38 -3.39 -27.63 -7.45
C THR A 38 -3.78 -28.55 -6.29
N MET A 39 -5.02 -28.43 -5.78
CA MET A 39 -5.57 -29.33 -4.77
C MET A 39 -5.77 -30.76 -5.31
N VAL A 40 -6.13 -30.91 -6.59
CA VAL A 40 -6.24 -32.22 -7.26
C VAL A 40 -4.88 -32.91 -7.46
N MET A 41 -3.78 -32.15 -7.51
CA MET A 41 -2.41 -32.69 -7.61
C MET A 41 -1.88 -33.28 -6.29
N GLY A 42 -2.68 -33.30 -5.22
CA GLY A 42 -2.30 -33.90 -3.94
C GLY A 42 -1.32 -33.06 -3.11
N VAL A 43 -1.12 -31.80 -3.47
CA VAL A 43 -0.28 -30.84 -2.72
C VAL A 43 -1.03 -30.39 -1.46
N THR A 44 -0.33 -30.22 -0.34
CA THR A 44 -0.99 -29.80 0.90
C THR A 44 -1.42 -28.33 0.81
N ASN A 45 -2.59 -28.00 1.39
CA ASN A 45 -3.11 -26.63 1.41
C ASN A 45 -2.12 -25.60 2.02
N LEU A 46 -1.24 -26.05 2.93
CA LEU A 46 -0.20 -25.22 3.55
C LEU A 46 0.92 -24.86 2.57
N GLU A 47 1.37 -25.80 1.73
CA GLU A 47 2.41 -25.55 0.73
C GLU A 47 1.94 -24.56 -0.33
N ILE A 48 0.68 -24.67 -0.78
CA ILE A 48 0.08 -23.73 -1.73
C ILE A 48 0.02 -22.33 -1.13
N ALA A 49 -0.46 -22.22 0.12
CA ALA A 49 -0.58 -20.93 0.80
C ALA A 49 0.79 -20.26 1.01
N MET A 50 1.81 -21.03 1.42
CA MET A 50 3.17 -20.50 1.60
C MET A 50 3.79 -20.05 0.27
N GLY A 51 3.65 -20.84 -0.80
CA GLY A 51 4.16 -20.49 -2.13
C GLY A 51 3.53 -19.21 -2.67
N HIS A 52 2.20 -19.09 -2.55
CA HIS A 52 1.48 -17.89 -2.95
C HIS A 52 1.90 -16.67 -2.13
N PHE A 53 2.02 -16.81 -0.80
CA PHE A 53 2.48 -15.72 0.06
C PHE A 53 3.91 -15.27 -0.27
N MET A 54 4.83 -16.20 -0.50
CA MET A 54 6.20 -15.87 -0.89
C MET A 54 6.27 -15.19 -2.26
N CYS A 55 5.49 -15.65 -3.23
CA CYS A 55 5.41 -15.04 -4.56
C CYS A 55 4.89 -13.61 -4.48
N GLN A 56 3.76 -13.39 -3.79
CA GLN A 56 3.20 -12.05 -3.62
C GLN A 56 4.12 -11.12 -2.83
N PHE A 57 4.78 -11.63 -1.79
CA PHE A 57 5.75 -10.84 -1.02
C PHE A 57 6.95 -10.42 -1.89
N GLY A 58 7.48 -11.32 -2.72
CA GLY A 58 8.56 -11.02 -3.66
C GLY A 58 8.16 -9.96 -4.69
N LEU A 59 6.95 -10.07 -5.26
CA LEU A 59 6.40 -9.09 -6.19
C LEU A 59 6.20 -7.72 -5.53
N MET A 60 5.68 -7.69 -4.31
CA MET A 60 5.52 -6.46 -3.52
C MET A 60 6.87 -5.77 -3.29
N LEU A 61 7.93 -6.52 -2.95
CA LEU A 61 9.27 -5.95 -2.80
C LEU A 61 9.76 -5.33 -4.10
N LEU A 62 9.68 -6.08 -5.21
CA LEU A 62 10.12 -5.60 -6.52
C LEU A 62 9.37 -4.32 -6.93
N GLN A 63 8.06 -4.32 -6.76
CA GLN A 63 7.21 -3.20 -7.10
C GLN A 63 7.42 -2.00 -6.19
N SER A 64 7.69 -2.20 -4.89
CA SER A 64 7.99 -1.11 -3.95
C SER A 64 9.32 -0.40 -4.27
N MET A 65 10.25 -1.11 -4.91
CA MET A 65 11.53 -0.54 -5.38
C MET A 65 11.39 0.27 -6.65
N THR A 66 10.41 -0.04 -7.52
CA THR A 66 10.17 0.71 -8.77
C THR A 66 9.94 2.21 -8.56
N PRO A 67 9.00 2.69 -7.71
CA PRO A 67 8.79 4.11 -7.51
C PRO A 67 10.01 4.78 -6.86
N LEU A 68 10.73 4.07 -5.99
CA LEU A 68 11.99 4.58 -5.42
C LEU A 68 13.00 4.84 -6.54
N LEU A 69 13.31 3.84 -7.37
CA LEU A 69 14.26 3.98 -8.48
C LEU A 69 13.89 5.13 -9.42
N VAL A 70 12.61 5.25 -9.79
CA VAL A 70 12.16 6.33 -10.67
C VAL A 70 12.43 7.71 -10.04
N LEU A 71 12.13 7.90 -8.76
CA LEU A 71 12.31 9.20 -8.12
C LEU A 71 13.76 9.53 -7.77
N PHE A 72 14.59 8.54 -7.46
CA PHE A 72 16.02 8.76 -7.28
C PHE A 72 16.72 9.07 -8.60
N TYR A 73 16.39 8.34 -9.66
CA TYR A 73 17.10 8.42 -10.94
C TYR A 73 16.60 9.54 -11.85
N PHE A 74 15.27 9.76 -11.92
CA PHE A 74 14.69 10.79 -12.79
C PHE A 74 14.45 12.14 -12.10
N PHE A 75 14.16 12.16 -10.79
CA PHE A 75 13.78 13.37 -10.07
C PHE A 75 14.90 13.96 -9.19
N GLU A 76 16.08 13.35 -9.16
CA GLU A 76 17.27 13.80 -8.40
C GLU A 76 16.93 14.33 -6.99
N LEU A 77 16.09 13.57 -6.26
CA LEU A 77 15.57 14.01 -4.98
C LEU A 77 16.69 14.30 -3.98
N THR A 78 16.68 15.51 -3.43
CA THR A 78 17.58 15.92 -2.35
C THR A 78 17.22 15.19 -1.08
N LEU A 79 17.90 14.07 -0.85
CA LEU A 79 17.73 13.25 0.34
C LEU A 79 18.58 13.80 1.49
N ASN A 80 17.97 14.67 2.28
CA ASN A 80 18.58 15.13 3.52
C ASN A 80 18.52 14.07 4.64
N GLY A 81 17.73 13.00 4.45
CA GLY A 81 17.54 11.91 5.42
C GLY A 81 18.22 10.60 5.03
N SER A 82 18.14 9.63 5.94
CA SER A 82 18.63 8.27 5.68
C SER A 82 17.75 7.55 4.65
N VAL A 83 18.38 7.05 3.58
CA VAL A 83 17.74 6.23 2.54
C VAL A 83 17.04 5.00 3.13
N ALA A 84 17.59 4.42 4.21
CA ALA A 84 17.02 3.25 4.87
C ALA A 84 15.61 3.53 5.45
N ASN A 85 15.36 4.73 5.97
CA ASN A 85 14.05 5.10 6.53
C ASN A 85 13.00 5.22 5.43
N VAL A 86 13.39 5.79 4.28
CA VAL A 86 12.56 5.92 3.09
C VAL A 86 12.19 4.54 2.54
N ILE A 87 13.17 3.64 2.40
CA ILE A 87 12.93 2.26 1.97
C ILE A 87 11.97 1.57 2.94
N THR A 88 12.21 1.69 4.25
CA THR A 88 11.37 1.06 5.28
C THR A 88 9.91 1.53 5.17
N LEU A 89 9.68 2.84 5.15
CA LEU A 89 8.32 3.40 4.98
C LEU A 89 7.65 2.95 3.68
N THR A 90 8.42 2.85 2.59
CA THR A 90 7.89 2.45 1.29
C THR A 90 7.52 0.98 1.24
N VAL A 91 8.35 0.10 1.83
CA VAL A 91 8.07 -1.33 1.94
C VAL A 91 6.85 -1.58 2.83
N PHE A 92 6.74 -0.90 3.98
CA PHE A 92 5.54 -1.00 4.83
C PHE A 92 4.29 -0.46 4.15
N SER A 93 4.42 0.59 3.32
CA SER A 93 3.32 1.08 2.49
C SER A 93 2.91 0.07 1.42
N GLY A 94 3.88 -0.54 0.73
CA GLY A 94 3.63 -1.62 -0.21
C GLY A 94 2.94 -2.82 0.45
N PHE A 95 3.35 -3.18 1.66
CA PHE A 95 2.73 -4.26 2.43
C PHE A 95 1.28 -3.95 2.82
N CYS A 96 1.00 -2.72 3.26
CA CYS A 96 -0.36 -2.26 3.49
C CYS A 96 -1.20 -2.28 2.20
N GLY A 97 -0.61 -1.88 1.08
CA GLY A 97 -1.22 -1.94 -0.26
C GLY A 97 -1.55 -3.36 -0.69
N MET A 98 -0.63 -4.31 -0.49
CA MET A 98 -0.87 -5.74 -0.71
C MET A 98 -2.06 -6.24 0.12
N CYS A 99 -2.11 -5.91 1.41
CA CYS A 99 -3.24 -6.28 2.28
C CYS A 99 -4.56 -5.68 1.80
N ALA A 100 -4.56 -4.41 1.36
CA ALA A 100 -5.73 -3.76 0.79
C ALA A 100 -6.17 -4.43 -0.53
N GLY A 101 -5.22 -4.78 -1.39
CA GLY A 101 -5.48 -5.53 -2.63
C GLY A 101 -6.11 -6.90 -2.37
N LEU A 102 -5.63 -7.63 -1.36
CA LEU A 102 -6.23 -8.88 -0.90
C LEU A 102 -7.64 -8.70 -0.32
N SER A 103 -7.89 -7.59 0.38
CA SER A 103 -9.22 -7.25 0.86
C SER A 103 -10.17 -7.01 -0.31
N ILE A 104 -9.74 -6.27 -1.33
CA ILE A 104 -10.55 -5.98 -2.52
C ILE A 104 -10.82 -7.28 -3.30
N SER A 105 -9.81 -8.11 -3.57
CA SER A 105 -10.00 -9.38 -4.26
C SER A 105 -10.86 -10.39 -3.48
N SER A 106 -10.96 -10.26 -2.15
CA SER A 106 -11.89 -11.07 -1.35
C SER A 106 -13.35 -10.64 -1.49
N ASN A 107 -13.62 -9.35 -1.74
CA ASN A 107 -14.98 -8.81 -1.81
C ASN A 107 -15.57 -8.80 -3.22
N PHE A 108 -14.73 -8.62 -4.24
CA PHE A 108 -15.14 -8.56 -5.65
C PHE A 108 -14.76 -9.85 -6.41
N GLU A 109 -15.63 -10.30 -7.31
CA GLU A 109 -15.36 -11.46 -8.19
C GLU A 109 -14.76 -11.05 -9.53
N GLU A 110 -15.11 -9.84 -9.99
CA GLU A 110 -14.79 -9.35 -11.32
C GLU A 110 -13.59 -8.42 -11.30
N GLU A 111 -12.54 -8.77 -12.04
CA GLU A 111 -11.29 -8.00 -12.16
C GLU A 111 -11.54 -6.54 -12.57
N ARG A 112 -12.42 -6.32 -13.56
CA ARG A 112 -12.77 -4.98 -14.04
C ARG A 112 -13.37 -4.12 -12.94
N THR A 113 -14.28 -4.70 -12.15
CA THR A 113 -14.92 -4.01 -11.03
C THR A 113 -13.90 -3.67 -9.95
N ALA A 114 -13.01 -4.60 -9.60
CA ALA A 114 -11.93 -4.34 -8.64
C ALA A 114 -11.00 -3.22 -9.10
N ALA A 115 -10.63 -3.20 -10.39
CA ALA A 115 -9.82 -2.14 -10.98
C ALA A 115 -10.53 -0.77 -10.94
N TYR A 116 -11.82 -0.71 -11.27
CA TYR A 116 -12.59 0.53 -11.17
C TYR A 116 -12.73 1.03 -9.73
N VAL A 117 -12.88 0.13 -8.76
CA VAL A 117 -12.92 0.51 -7.33
C VAL A 117 -11.57 1.07 -6.88
N LEU A 118 -10.46 0.43 -7.23
CA LEU A 118 -9.12 0.93 -6.94
C LEU A 118 -8.88 2.31 -7.57
N LEU A 119 -9.24 2.49 -8.84
CA LEU A 119 -9.13 3.76 -9.54
C LEU A 119 -10.03 4.84 -8.92
N GLY A 120 -11.25 4.46 -8.54
CA GLY A 120 -12.21 5.33 -7.87
C GLY A 120 -11.76 5.76 -6.48
N MET A 121 -11.03 4.90 -5.76
CA MET A 121 -10.40 5.24 -4.47
C MET A 121 -9.10 6.02 -4.63
N PHE A 122 -8.38 5.87 -5.74
CA PHE A 122 -7.11 6.57 -5.99
C PHE A 122 -7.26 8.09 -5.95
N LEU A 123 -8.25 8.62 -6.67
CA LEU A 123 -8.46 10.05 -6.80
C LEU A 123 -8.75 10.77 -5.46
N PRO A 124 -9.71 10.30 -4.62
CA PRO A 124 -9.95 10.90 -3.31
C PRO A 124 -8.75 10.71 -2.37
N PHE A 125 -8.03 9.58 -2.43
CA PHE A 125 -6.84 9.37 -1.62
C PHE A 125 -5.74 10.38 -1.94
N VAL A 126 -5.47 10.65 -3.22
CA VAL A 126 -4.48 11.65 -3.62
C VAL A 126 -4.86 13.06 -3.15
N LEU A 127 -6.16 13.39 -3.16
CA LEU A 127 -6.65 14.67 -2.65
C LEU A 127 -6.56 14.78 -1.11
N LEU A 128 -6.92 13.72 -0.39
CA LEU A 128 -7.05 13.69 1.07
C LEU A 128 -5.70 13.47 1.79
N THR A 129 -4.72 12.82 1.15
CA THR A 129 -3.41 12.52 1.77
C THR A 129 -2.51 13.75 1.99
N GLY A 130 -2.99 14.95 1.66
CA GLY A 130 -2.24 16.21 1.88
C GLY A 130 -1.11 16.43 0.88
N MET A 131 -1.13 15.72 -0.25
CA MET A 131 -0.14 15.84 -1.32
C MET A 131 -0.25 17.18 -2.06
N LEU A 132 -1.48 17.61 -2.34
CA LEU A 132 -1.77 18.88 -3.02
C LEU A 132 -1.87 20.07 -2.06
N TRP A 133 -2.36 19.85 -0.83
CA TRP A 133 -2.56 20.90 0.16
C TRP A 133 -2.02 20.46 1.53
N PRO A 134 -1.30 21.32 2.28
CA PRO A 134 -0.95 21.03 3.66
C PRO A 134 -2.19 20.70 4.51
N ILE A 135 -2.08 19.66 5.34
CA ILE A 135 -3.17 19.21 6.22
C ILE A 135 -3.54 20.32 7.21
N GLU A 136 -2.59 21.20 7.56
CA GLU A 136 -2.84 22.35 8.45
C GLU A 136 -3.78 23.40 7.85
N GLY A 137 -3.91 23.45 6.51
CA GLY A 137 -4.76 24.40 5.79
C GLY A 137 -6.18 23.89 5.49
N MET A 138 -6.51 22.65 5.87
CA MET A 138 -7.80 22.03 5.53
C MET A 138 -8.92 22.42 6.50
N HIS A 139 -10.15 22.53 5.97
CA HIS A 139 -11.36 22.71 6.79
C HIS A 139 -11.50 21.56 7.81
N PRO A 140 -11.97 21.81 9.05
CA PRO A 140 -12.03 20.80 10.11
C PRO A 140 -12.73 19.49 9.71
N PHE A 141 -13.78 19.60 8.88
CA PHE A 141 -14.51 18.45 8.37
C PHE A 141 -13.64 17.54 7.48
N LEU A 142 -12.87 18.12 6.54
CA LEU A 142 -11.94 17.34 5.72
C LEU A 142 -10.84 16.71 6.56
N ARG A 143 -10.31 17.47 7.54
CA ARG A 143 -9.26 16.98 8.45
C ARG A 143 -9.68 15.74 9.22
N PHE A 144 -10.96 15.61 9.56
CA PHE A 144 -11.50 14.40 10.18
C PHE A 144 -11.39 13.18 9.26
N PHE A 145 -11.75 13.31 7.97
CA PHE A 145 -11.63 12.24 6.99
C PHE A 145 -10.18 11.88 6.67
N THR A 146 -9.30 12.88 6.51
CA THR A 146 -7.89 12.63 6.22
C THR A 146 -7.21 11.87 7.36
N SER A 147 -7.58 12.15 8.61
CA SER A 147 -7.05 11.43 9.78
C SER A 147 -7.44 9.95 9.82
N PHE A 148 -8.52 9.57 9.13
CA PHE A 148 -8.97 8.19 9.01
C PHE A 148 -8.28 7.44 7.86
N LEU A 149 -7.62 8.13 6.93
CA LEU A 149 -6.96 7.48 5.81
C LEU A 149 -5.64 6.81 6.23
N PRO A 150 -5.37 5.57 5.77
CA PRO A 150 -4.17 4.82 6.14
C PRO A 150 -2.88 5.49 5.64
N LEU A 151 -2.98 6.32 4.60
CA LEU A 151 -1.84 6.92 3.90
C LEU A 151 -1.47 8.33 4.38
N THR A 152 -2.34 9.01 5.13
CA THR A 152 -2.14 10.42 5.51
C THR A 152 -0.96 10.59 6.48
N ILE A 153 -0.97 9.87 7.60
CA ILE A 153 0.10 9.95 8.63
C ILE A 153 1.45 9.42 8.09
N PRO A 154 1.49 8.31 7.31
CA PRO A 154 2.70 7.87 6.64
C PRO A 154 3.25 8.85 5.60
N ALA A 155 2.39 9.55 4.84
CA ALA A 155 2.82 10.57 3.90
C ALA A 155 3.47 11.77 4.60
N GLU A 156 2.90 12.23 5.72
CA GLU A 156 3.50 13.27 6.56
C GLU A 156 4.85 12.83 7.15
N SER A 157 4.95 11.56 7.57
CA SER A 157 6.17 10.95 8.08
C SER A 157 7.28 10.93 7.02
N MET A 158 6.95 10.44 5.82
CA MET A 158 7.86 10.38 4.68
C MET A 158 8.37 11.77 4.29
N ARG A 159 7.48 12.76 4.30
CA ARG A 159 7.84 14.14 4.05
C ARG A 159 8.79 14.69 5.11
N SER A 160 8.55 14.39 6.38
CA SER A 160 9.44 14.78 7.48
C SER A 160 10.83 14.15 7.35
N VAL A 161 10.91 12.90 6.88
CA VAL A 161 12.18 12.22 6.60
C VAL A 161 12.92 12.88 5.44
N LEU A 162 12.23 13.14 4.32
CA LEU A 162 12.84 13.71 3.10
C LEU A 162 13.27 15.16 3.28
N GLN A 163 12.40 16.02 3.84
CA GLN A 163 12.67 17.46 3.95
C GLN A 163 13.57 17.80 5.15
N ARG A 164 13.39 17.12 6.29
CA ARG A 164 14.06 17.48 7.55
C ARG A 164 15.16 16.50 7.99
N GLY A 165 15.35 15.41 7.25
CA GLY A 165 16.35 14.39 7.56
C GLY A 165 16.09 13.59 8.84
N TRP A 166 14.84 13.54 9.30
CA TRP A 166 14.51 12.95 10.59
C TRP A 166 14.68 11.42 10.59
N GLY A 167 15.29 10.90 11.66
CA GLY A 167 15.47 9.47 11.91
C GLY A 167 14.20 8.76 12.40
N LEU A 168 14.21 7.42 12.38
CA LEU A 168 13.18 6.55 12.96
C LEU A 168 12.93 6.80 14.45
N SER A 169 13.89 7.39 15.16
CA SER A 169 13.81 7.71 16.58
C SER A 169 12.84 8.86 16.91
N ARG A 170 12.35 9.61 15.90
CA ARG A 170 11.38 10.67 16.14
C ARG A 170 9.94 10.15 16.15
N PRO A 171 9.10 10.66 17.06
CA PRO A 171 7.73 10.17 17.24
C PRO A 171 6.85 10.37 16.01
N THR A 172 7.12 11.38 15.18
CA THR A 172 6.35 11.58 13.94
C THR A 172 6.55 10.45 12.94
N VAL A 173 7.79 9.97 12.77
CA VAL A 173 8.11 8.88 11.82
C VAL A 173 7.62 7.54 12.35
N TYR A 174 7.80 7.29 13.65
CA TYR A 174 7.35 6.07 14.30
C TYR A 174 5.82 5.94 14.28
N ASN A 175 5.08 7.04 14.49
CA ASN A 175 3.62 7.04 14.41
C ASN A 175 3.12 6.68 13.00
N GLY A 176 3.78 7.16 11.93
CA GLY A 176 3.45 6.74 10.57
C GLY A 176 3.60 5.22 10.38
N LEU A 177 4.69 4.64 10.88
CA LEU A 177 4.89 3.19 10.82
C LEU A 177 3.87 2.41 11.63
N ILE A 178 3.48 2.87 12.82
CA ILE A 178 2.43 2.20 13.61
C ILE A 178 1.12 2.22 12.85
N VAL A 179 0.69 3.39 12.38
CA VAL A 179 -0.62 3.57 11.73
C VAL A 179 -0.73 2.70 10.48
N ILE A 180 0.32 2.65 9.65
CA ILE A 180 0.29 1.86 8.41
C ILE A 180 0.24 0.35 8.69
N ASN A 181 0.92 -0.10 9.76
CA ASN A 181 0.88 -1.49 10.20
C ASN A 181 -0.48 -1.87 10.80
N VAL A 182 -1.05 -0.99 11.63
CA VAL A 182 -2.41 -1.20 12.19
C VAL A 182 -3.43 -1.32 11.07
N TRP A 183 -3.36 -0.45 10.06
CA TRP A 183 -4.22 -0.54 8.88
C TRP A 183 -3.97 -1.79 8.04
N ALA A 184 -2.72 -2.22 7.89
CA ALA A 184 -2.41 -3.47 7.21
C ALA A 184 -3.07 -4.67 7.91
N LEU A 185 -3.01 -4.73 9.25
CA LEU A 185 -3.69 -5.76 10.03
C LEU A 185 -5.21 -5.72 9.90
N ILE A 186 -5.81 -4.53 9.85
CA ILE A 186 -7.25 -4.35 9.62
C ILE A 186 -7.63 -4.89 8.24
N PHE A 187 -6.91 -4.52 7.18
CA PHE A 187 -7.19 -5.01 5.82
C PHE A 187 -7.00 -6.52 5.70
N LEU A 188 -5.98 -7.07 6.34
CA LEU A 188 -5.74 -8.51 6.38
C LEU A 188 -6.87 -9.24 7.13
N GLY A 189 -7.35 -8.68 8.24
CA GLY A 189 -8.50 -9.18 8.98
C GLY A 189 -9.78 -9.18 8.13
N ILE A 190 -10.05 -8.09 7.40
CA ILE A 190 -11.19 -7.99 6.48
C ILE A 190 -11.07 -9.02 5.36
N SER A 191 -9.87 -9.18 4.77
CA SER A 191 -9.63 -10.18 3.73
C SER A 191 -9.88 -11.60 4.23
N TYR A 192 -9.37 -11.93 5.43
CA TYR A 192 -9.61 -13.23 6.07
C TYR A 192 -11.10 -13.49 6.34
N LEU A 193 -11.81 -12.50 6.86
CA LEU A 193 -13.26 -12.57 7.08
C LEU A 193 -14.02 -12.75 5.77
N GLY A 194 -13.66 -12.00 4.71
CA GLY A 194 -14.28 -12.11 3.38
C GLY A 194 -14.07 -13.50 2.75
N LEU A 195 -12.88 -14.07 2.92
CA LEU A 195 -12.57 -15.45 2.51
C LEU A 195 -13.38 -16.49 3.30
N LYS A 196 -13.55 -16.30 4.61
CA LYS A 196 -14.30 -17.21 5.47
C LYS A 196 -15.80 -17.17 5.21
N PHE A 197 -16.37 -16.00 4.93
CA PHE A 197 -17.82 -15.82 4.77
C PHE A 197 -18.35 -16.36 3.43
N ARG A 198 -17.47 -16.61 2.46
CA ARG A 198 -17.82 -17.20 1.15
C ARG A 198 -17.53 -18.70 1.03
N ARG A 199 -16.98 -19.34 2.07
CA ARG A 199 -16.92 -20.80 2.21
C ARG A 199 -18.15 -21.30 2.93
#